data_AF-A0A7S1RQM1-F1
#
_entry.id   AF-A0A7S1RQM1-F1
#
_cell.length_a   1.000
_cell.length_b   1.000
_cell.length_c   1.000
_cell.angle_alpha   90.00
_cell.angle_beta   90.00
_cell.angle_gamma   90.00
#
_symmetry.space_group_name_H-M   'P 1'
#
loop_
_entity.id
_entity.type
_entity.pdbx_description
1 polymer ?
#
loop_
_entity_poly.entity_id
_entity_poly.type
_entity_poly.pdbx_seq_one_letter_code
_entity_poly.pdbx_strand_id
1 'polypeptide(L)'
;GSGASTSPSPKGHGCRAPPCSRNQDTCKANGNCCSDLMFEMLLDFSTFLTQQNVTHFILAGTLLGAVRDNDIIPYTADIDMVIPREGWDRAMQINTQREASRSYNW
;
A
#
# COMPACT_ATOMS: atom_id res chain seq x y z
N GLY A 1 28.14 21.21 -32.99
CA GLY A 1 26.83 20.66 -32.64
C GLY A 1 26.98 19.96 -31.31
N SER A 2 26.46 20.56 -30.25
CA SER A 2 26.65 20.08 -28.88
C SER A 2 25.73 18.89 -28.61
N GLY A 3 26.31 17.74 -28.27
CA GLY A 3 25.57 16.55 -27.86
C GLY A 3 24.95 16.76 -26.48
N ALA A 4 23.63 16.57 -26.40
CA ALA A 4 22.91 16.54 -25.14
C ALA A 4 23.12 15.17 -24.47
N SER A 5 23.90 15.15 -23.40
CA SER A 5 23.97 14.04 -22.45
C SER A 5 22.62 13.93 -21.73
N THR A 6 21.85 12.89 -22.03
CA THR A 6 20.64 12.55 -21.27
C THR A 6 21.05 11.76 -20.03
N SER A 7 21.10 12.43 -18.89
CA SER A 7 21.19 11.76 -17.58
C SER A 7 19.95 10.87 -17.37
N PRO A 8 20.07 9.62 -16.91
CA PRO A 8 18.91 8.80 -16.62
C PRO A 8 18.17 9.42 -15.42
N SER A 9 16.93 9.87 -15.65
CA SER A 9 16.04 10.27 -14.55
C SER A 9 15.92 9.11 -13.56
N PRO A 10 15.88 9.38 -12.24
CA PRO A 10 15.68 8.33 -11.25
C PRO A 10 14.36 7.62 -11.58
N LYS A 11 14.41 6.29 -11.71
CA LYS A 11 13.24 5.45 -11.99
C LYS A 11 12.24 5.61 -10.84
N GLY A 12 11.33 6.58 -10.95
CA GLY A 12 10.17 6.65 -10.07
C GLY A 12 9.42 5.32 -10.15
N HIS A 13 9.00 4.78 -9.00
CA HIS A 13 8.07 3.66 -8.99
C HIS A 13 6.80 4.12 -9.69
N GLY A 14 6.53 3.63 -10.90
CA GLY A 14 5.30 3.98 -11.61
C GLY A 14 4.09 3.60 -10.76
N CYS A 15 3.02 4.39 -10.80
CA CYS A 15 1.77 4.17 -10.04
C CYS A 15 0.96 2.96 -10.51
N ARG A 16 1.61 1.89 -11.00
CA ARG A 16 0.97 0.67 -11.47
C ARG A 16 1.09 -0.39 -10.38
N ALA A 17 -0.03 -1.04 -10.09
CA ALA A 17 -0.02 -2.25 -9.29
C ALA A 17 1.01 -3.26 -9.86
N PRO A 18 1.77 -3.95 -9.02
CA PRO A 18 2.70 -4.97 -9.49
C PRO A 18 1.92 -6.08 -10.26
N PRO A 19 2.54 -6.75 -11.24
CA PRO A 19 1.89 -7.83 -11.96
C PRO A 19 1.47 -8.95 -11.02
N CYS A 20 0.19 -9.30 -11.01
CA CYS A 20 -0.41 -10.36 -10.18
C CYS A 20 -1.58 -11.04 -10.91
N SER A 21 -1.92 -12.27 -10.51
CA SER A 21 -3.06 -13.02 -11.04
C SER A 21 -4.34 -12.67 -10.28
N ARG A 22 -5.41 -12.36 -11.02
CA ARG A 22 -6.79 -12.23 -10.50
C ARG A 22 -7.62 -13.50 -10.67
N ASN A 23 -7.09 -14.51 -11.35
CA ASN A 23 -7.81 -15.76 -11.57
C ASN A 23 -7.68 -16.63 -10.32
N GLN A 24 -8.76 -16.78 -9.56
CA GLN A 24 -8.76 -17.53 -8.31
C GLN A 24 -8.64 -19.05 -8.49
N ASP A 25 -9.08 -19.58 -9.63
CA ASP A 25 -9.00 -21.02 -9.88
C ASP A 25 -7.54 -21.46 -10.11
N THR A 26 -6.76 -20.59 -10.75
CA THR A 26 -5.37 -20.87 -11.10
C THR A 26 -4.37 -20.31 -10.10
N CYS A 27 -4.75 -19.29 -9.33
CA CYS A 27 -3.89 -18.75 -8.32
C CYS A 27 -3.87 -19.63 -7.06
N LYS A 28 -2.68 -19.95 -6.58
CA LYS A 28 -2.48 -20.78 -5.38
C LYS A 28 -2.12 -19.87 -4.21
N ALA A 29 -2.55 -20.23 -3.00
CA ALA A 29 -2.13 -19.56 -1.77
C ALA A 29 -0.59 -19.49 -1.71
N ASN A 30 -0.05 -18.32 -1.34
CA ASN A 30 1.39 -17.99 -1.40
C ASN A 30 1.97 -17.94 -2.84
N GLY A 31 1.10 -17.86 -3.84
CA GLY A 31 1.45 -17.57 -5.23
C GLY A 31 1.40 -16.06 -5.50
N ASN A 32 1.46 -15.68 -6.78
CA ASN A 32 1.38 -14.28 -7.19
C ASN A 32 -0.09 -13.81 -7.30
N CYS A 33 -0.91 -14.05 -6.27
CA CYS A 33 -2.33 -13.67 -6.27
C CYS A 33 -2.49 -12.20 -5.91
N CYS A 34 -3.35 -11.49 -6.63
CA CYS A 34 -3.59 -10.08 -6.31
C CYS A 34 -4.18 -9.92 -4.89
N SER A 35 -5.10 -10.82 -4.48
CA SER A 35 -5.66 -10.84 -3.13
C SER A 35 -4.59 -11.03 -2.06
N ASP A 36 -3.71 -12.01 -2.22
CA ASP A 36 -2.63 -12.32 -1.26
C ASP A 36 -1.67 -11.14 -1.13
N LEU A 37 -1.23 -10.56 -2.26
CA LEU A 37 -0.36 -9.38 -2.23
C LEU A 37 -1.03 -8.15 -1.59
N MET A 38 -2.34 -7.96 -1.82
CA MET A 38 -3.09 -6.89 -1.16
C MET A 38 -3.22 -7.14 0.34
N PHE A 39 -3.41 -8.39 0.76
CA PHE A 39 -3.45 -8.76 2.18
C PHE A 39 -2.10 -8.55 2.86
N GLU A 40 -0.99 -8.96 2.23
CA GLU A 40 0.36 -8.71 2.75
C GLU A 40 0.65 -7.20 2.85
N MET A 41 0.30 -6.41 1.82
CA MET A 41 0.41 -4.95 1.88
C MET A 41 -0.42 -4.35 3.03
N LEU A 42 -1.64 -4.83 3.24
CA LEU A 42 -2.50 -4.40 4.34
C LEU A 42 -1.88 -4.75 5.69
N LEU A 43 -1.35 -5.97 5.86
CA LEU A 43 -0.71 -6.43 7.08
C LEU A 43 0.56 -5.62 7.38
N ASP A 44 1.41 -5.40 6.38
CA ASP A 44 2.63 -4.60 6.50
C ASP A 44 2.31 -3.16 6.92
N PHE A 45 1.33 -2.53 6.26
CA PHE A 45 0.97 -1.15 6.55
C PHE A 45 0.28 -1.01 7.91
N SER A 46 -0.63 -1.93 8.26
CA SER A 46 -1.26 -2.01 9.58
C SER A 46 -0.23 -2.20 10.70
N THR A 47 0.73 -3.10 10.50
CA THR A 47 1.83 -3.35 11.44
C THR A 47 2.68 -2.09 11.61
N PHE A 48 3.02 -1.41 10.52
CA PHE A 48 3.75 -0.15 10.56
C PHE A 48 2.99 0.91 11.37
N LEU A 49 1.70 1.14 11.08
CA LEU A 49 0.90 2.13 11.81
C LEU A 49 0.78 1.77 13.30
N THR A 50 0.59 0.49 13.62
CA THR A 50 0.54 -0.03 15.00
C THR A 50 1.84 0.28 15.75
N GLN A 51 3.00 -0.03 15.16
CA GLN A 51 4.31 0.25 15.76
C GLN A 51 4.56 1.75 15.99
N GLN A 52 3.90 2.61 15.22
CA GLN A 52 4.01 4.06 15.36
C GLN A 52 2.95 4.68 16.29
N ASN A 53 2.13 3.84 16.95
CA ASN A 53 0.99 4.23 17.78
C ASN A 53 -0.03 5.08 17.00
N VAL A 54 -0.31 4.72 15.75
CA VAL A 54 -1.36 5.34 14.93
C VAL A 54 -2.59 4.46 14.95
N THR A 55 -3.67 4.95 15.57
CA THR A 55 -4.99 4.32 15.49
C THR A 55 -5.42 4.25 14.03
N HIS A 56 -5.90 3.09 13.59
CA HIS A 56 -6.42 2.88 12.24
C HIS A 56 -7.36 1.67 12.22
N PHE A 57 -8.20 1.60 11.20
CA PHE A 57 -9.16 0.51 10.99
C PHE A 57 -9.29 0.18 9.50
N ILE A 58 -9.71 -1.04 9.19
CA ILE A 58 -10.24 -1.37 7.86
C ILE A 58 -11.70 -0.91 7.75
N LEU A 59 -12.15 -0.58 6.54
CA LEU A 59 -13.55 -0.17 6.29
C LEU A 59 -14.07 -0.71 4.96
N ALA A 60 -15.33 -0.35 4.65
CA ALA A 60 -15.97 -0.60 3.36
C ALA A 60 -15.83 -2.06 2.85
N GLY A 61 -15.34 -2.24 1.61
CA GLY A 61 -15.23 -3.57 0.99
C GLY A 61 -14.25 -4.47 1.72
N THR A 62 -13.19 -3.89 2.31
CA THR A 62 -12.17 -4.63 3.07
C THR A 62 -12.74 -5.18 4.37
N LEU A 63 -13.48 -4.36 5.13
CA LEU A 63 -14.17 -4.82 6.35
C LEU A 63 -15.24 -5.87 6.05
N LEU A 64 -16.02 -5.67 4.97
CA LEU A 64 -17.02 -6.65 4.56
C LEU A 64 -16.40 -8.00 4.22
N GLY A 65 -15.29 -8.02 3.48
CA GLY A 65 -14.54 -9.26 3.17
C GLY A 65 -14.06 -9.96 4.44
N ALA A 66 -13.46 -9.21 5.37
CA ALA A 66 -12.97 -9.75 6.63
C ALA A 66 -14.07 -10.44 7.46
N VAL A 67 -15.30 -9.91 7.46
CA VAL A 67 -16.42 -10.50 8.22
C VAL A 67 -17.13 -11.61 7.44
N ARG A 68 -17.35 -11.43 6.14
CA ARG A 68 -18.16 -12.35 5.30
C ARG A 68 -17.36 -13.55 4.84
N ASP A 69 -16.15 -13.32 4.35
CA ASP A 69 -15.32 -14.33 3.68
C ASP A 69 -14.12 -14.75 4.53
N ASN A 70 -13.83 -14.02 5.61
CA ASN A 70 -12.56 -14.09 6.36
C ASN A 70 -11.34 -13.82 5.46
N ASP A 71 -11.51 -13.03 4.41
CA ASP A 71 -10.48 -12.76 3.40
C ASP A 71 -10.76 -11.45 2.64
N ILE A 72 -9.83 -11.02 1.79
CA ILE A 72 -10.03 -9.99 0.79
C ILE A 72 -11.04 -10.46 -0.25
N ILE A 73 -11.99 -9.61 -0.62
CA ILE A 73 -12.99 -9.94 -1.62
C ILE A 73 -12.30 -10.26 -2.96
N PRO A 74 -12.46 -11.47 -3.53
CA PRO A 74 -11.81 -11.97 -4.74
C PRO A 74 -11.58 -11.00 -5.90
N TYR A 75 -12.62 -10.23 -6.22
CA TYR A 75 -12.70 -9.41 -7.42
C TYR A 75 -12.46 -7.93 -7.12
N THR A 76 -12.11 -7.59 -5.88
CA THR A 76 -11.77 -6.21 -5.52
C THR A 76 -10.46 -5.79 -6.18
N ALA A 77 -10.33 -4.49 -6.43
CA ALA A 77 -9.13 -3.90 -7.01
C ALA A 77 -8.32 -3.06 -6.01
N ASP A 78 -8.85 -2.89 -4.80
CA ASP A 78 -8.35 -1.99 -3.77
C ASP A 78 -8.53 -2.56 -2.35
N ILE A 79 -7.90 -1.87 -1.40
CA ILE A 79 -8.02 -2.06 0.04
C ILE A 79 -8.36 -0.71 0.65
N ASP A 80 -9.33 -0.72 1.56
CA ASP A 80 -9.81 0.46 2.26
C ASP A 80 -9.34 0.44 3.71
N MET A 81 -8.63 1.51 4.12
CA MET A 81 -8.27 1.77 5.51
C MET A 81 -8.61 3.22 5.89
N VAL A 82 -8.92 3.43 7.17
CA VAL A 82 -9.17 4.74 7.75
C VAL A 82 -8.24 4.98 8.92
N ILE A 83 -7.64 6.17 8.93
CA ILE A 83 -6.97 6.74 10.10
C ILE A 83 -7.96 7.77 10.67
N PRO A 84 -8.59 7.51 11.82
CA PRO A 84 -9.48 8.48 12.45
C PRO A 84 -8.69 9.69 12.96
N ARG A 85 -9.40 10.75 13.33
CA ARG A 85 -8.79 12.05 13.65
C ARG A 85 -7.72 11.96 14.75
N GLU A 86 -7.94 11.13 15.76
CA GLU A 86 -6.98 10.88 16.83
C GLU A 86 -5.66 10.25 16.36
N GLY A 87 -5.68 9.45 15.29
CA GLY A 87 -4.48 8.88 14.68
C GLY A 87 -3.83 9.81 13.64
N TRP A 88 -4.58 10.76 13.10
CA TRP A 88 -4.15 11.61 11.99
C TRP A 88 -2.98 12.52 12.35
N ASP A 89 -3.00 13.14 13.53
CA ASP A 89 -1.93 14.03 13.97
C ASP A 89 -0.58 13.29 14.05
N ARG A 90 -0.60 12.04 14.53
CA ARG A 90 0.58 11.18 14.58
C ARG A 90 1.03 10.77 13.18
N ALA A 91 0.11 10.41 12.29
CA ALA A 91 0.42 10.08 10.90
C ALA A 91 1.08 11.25 10.16
N MET A 92 0.58 12.47 10.36
CA MET A 92 1.15 13.70 9.78
C MET A 92 2.57 13.95 10.29
N GLN A 93 2.80 13.80 11.59
CA GLN A 93 4.15 13.96 12.17
C GLN A 93 5.15 12.97 11.55
N ILE A 94 4.76 11.72 11.35
CA ILE A 94 5.59 10.69 10.70
C ILE A 94 5.90 11.08 9.26
N ASN A 95 4.90 11.57 8.53
CA ASN A 95 5.10 12.00 7.13
C ASN A 95 6.09 13.16 7.05
N THR A 96 5.93 14.20 7.88
CA THR A 96 6.85 15.35 7.92
C THR A 96 8.29 14.91 8.25
N GLN A 97 8.47 13.98 9.20
CA GLN A 97 9.80 13.45 9.55
C GLN A 97 10.43 12.68 8.37
N ARG A 98 9.63 11.90 7.64
CA ARG A 98 10.11 11.14 6.47
C ARG A 98 10.40 12.04 5.27
N GLU A 99 9.60 13.07 5.03
CA GLU A 99 9.87 14.07 4.00
C GLU A 99 11.15 14.85 4.29
N ALA A 100 11.35 15.30 5.54
CA ALA A 100 12.60 15.94 5.95
C ALA A 100 13.82 15.02 5.77
N SER A 101 13.65 13.71 5.97
CA SER A 101 14.71 12.71 5.70
C SER A 101 14.94 12.43 4.21
N ARG A 102 13.93 12.68 3.36
CA ARG A 102 14.03 12.64 1.90
C ARG A 102 14.53 13.99 1.39
N SER A 103 15.79 14.31 1.68
CA SER A 103 16.47 15.46 1.07
C SER A 103 16.51 15.25 -0.45
N TYR A 104 15.55 15.81 -1.18
CA TYR A 104 15.69 15.98 -2.62
C TYR A 104 16.73 17.07 -2.83
N ASN A 105 17.90 16.69 -3.34
CA ASN A 105 18.80 17.62 -4.02
C ASN A 105 18.29 17.77 -5.44
N TRP A 106 17.93 18.98 -5.84
CA TRP A 106 17.49 19.32 -7.19
C TRP A 106 18.73 19.80 -7.95
#